data_AF-W3AJ42-F1
#
_entry.id   AF-W3AJ42-F1
#
_cell.length_a   1.000
_cell.length_b   1.000
_cell.length_c   1.000
_cell.angle_alpha   90.00
_cell.angle_beta   90.00
_cell.angle_gamma   90.00
#
_symmetry.space_group_name_H-M   'P 1'
#
loop_
_entity.id
_entity.type
_entity.pdbx_description
1 polymer ?
#
loop_
_entity_poly.entity_id
_entity_poly.type
_entity_poly.pdbx_seq_one_letter_code
_entity_poly.pdbx_strand_id
1 'polypeptide(L)'
;MTNNDEMEIDLVQLFLLCVRKWKTIILTAVVLGVLLGGYKGATGLVSLGDATESADEIDSDIEMEQYEAAKAVYDEQIRNLDDKINENYSYREKSVLMNLDPNNYFTANSMCVISTDYQIMPGESYQNYDKTDDVIQTYVNYLKSGECLNYVQSKLTDELSLRYLKELINVSQGAHVINIEVVGNSTRMVTEILAALNDAVMLHKAQVDEKVYAHEISWIGSAKADNVSEAESAD
;
A
#
# COMPACT_ATOMS: atom_id res chain seq x y z
N MET A 1 -38.46 81.56 53.32
CA MET A 1 -38.35 82.58 52.26
C MET A 1 -36.91 83.06 52.29
N THR A 2 -36.06 82.40 51.49
CA THR A 2 -35.64 82.81 50.11
C THR A 2 -34.59 83.92 50.22
N ASN A 3 -33.37 83.75 49.72
CA ASN A 3 -33.04 83.25 48.40
C ASN A 3 -31.71 82.46 48.37
N ASN A 4 -31.68 81.49 47.45
CA ASN A 4 -30.47 81.05 46.77
C ASN A 4 -29.71 82.28 46.27
N ASP A 5 -28.42 82.34 46.54
CA ASP A 5 -27.48 82.94 45.60
C ASP A 5 -26.38 81.91 45.37
N GLU A 6 -26.29 81.54 44.10
CA GLU A 6 -25.32 80.64 43.51
C GLU A 6 -23.92 81.12 43.89
N MET A 7 -23.21 80.37 44.72
CA MET A 7 -21.76 80.48 44.72
C MET A 7 -21.27 79.62 43.57
N GLU A 8 -21.18 80.27 42.42
CA GLU A 8 -20.24 79.92 41.36
C GLU A 8 -18.95 79.42 42.03
N ILE A 9 -18.50 78.21 41.66
CA ILE A 9 -17.14 77.82 41.99
C ILE A 9 -16.25 78.80 41.25
N ASP A 10 -15.84 79.85 41.94
CA ASP A 10 -14.91 80.82 41.41
C ASP A 10 -13.63 80.04 41.06
N LEU A 11 -13.41 79.87 39.75
CA LEU A 11 -12.24 79.22 39.20
C LEU A 11 -10.96 79.87 39.76
N VAL A 12 -11.01 81.15 40.12
CA VAL A 12 -9.89 81.88 40.71
C VAL A 12 -9.61 81.41 42.13
N GLN A 13 -10.62 81.17 42.98
CA GLN A 13 -10.42 80.62 44.33
C GLN A 13 -9.95 79.16 44.30
N LEU A 14 -10.48 78.36 43.37
CA LEU A 14 -10.03 76.98 43.18
C LEU A 14 -8.58 76.93 42.65
N PHE A 15 -8.22 77.84 41.74
CA PHE A 15 -6.85 78.02 41.23
C PHE A 15 -5.89 78.49 42.33
N LEU A 16 -6.30 79.44 43.18
CA LEU A 16 -5.52 79.90 44.34
C LEU A 16 -5.35 78.82 45.40
N LEU A 17 -6.37 77.99 45.65
CA LEU A 17 -6.27 76.80 46.49
C LEU A 17 -5.31 75.78 45.91
N CYS A 18 -5.36 75.55 44.59
CA CYS A 18 -4.42 74.70 43.87
C CYS A 18 -2.99 75.23 44.00
N VAL A 19 -2.76 76.54 43.83
CA VAL A 19 -1.45 77.19 43.95
C VAL A 19 -0.93 77.20 45.40
N ARG A 20 -1.78 77.41 46.41
CA ARG A 20 -1.34 77.39 47.83
C ARG A 20 -1.05 75.99 48.36
N LYS A 21 -1.77 74.97 47.86
CA LYS A 21 -1.63 73.57 48.31
C LYS A 21 -1.04 72.63 47.25
N TRP A 22 -0.40 73.18 46.21
CA TRP A 22 0.24 72.41 45.14
C TRP A 22 1.21 71.34 45.65
N LYS A 23 1.95 71.62 46.74
CA LYS A 23 2.85 70.65 47.38
C LYS A 23 2.12 69.39 47.88
N THR A 24 0.92 69.53 48.47
CA THR A 24 0.16 68.35 48.95
C THR A 24 -0.49 67.59 47.80
N ILE A 25 -0.92 68.28 46.74
CA ILE A 25 -1.54 67.67 45.55
C ILE A 25 -0.50 66.85 44.77
N ILE A 26 0.70 67.41 44.56
CA ILE A 26 1.82 66.71 43.92
C ILE A 26 2.21 65.48 44.74
N LEU A 27 2.29 65.61 46.07
CA LEU A 27 2.66 64.49 46.94
C LEU A 27 1.64 63.35 46.88
N THR A 28 0.34 63.65 46.90
CA THR A 28 -0.71 62.62 46.72
C THR A 28 -0.70 62.01 45.32
N ALA A 29 -0.44 62.79 44.27
CA ALA A 29 -0.35 62.30 42.90
C ALA A 29 0.86 61.37 42.69
N VAL A 30 2.00 61.68 43.32
CA VAL A 30 3.19 60.83 43.30
C VAL A 30 2.93 59.52 44.05
N VAL A 31 2.30 59.57 45.22
CA VAL A 31 1.94 58.37 45.99
C VAL A 31 0.97 57.47 45.21
N LEU A 32 -0.08 58.05 44.60
CA LEU A 32 -1.01 57.31 43.75
C LEU A 32 -0.34 56.78 42.48
N GLY A 33 0.57 57.55 41.88
CA GLY A 33 1.33 57.12 40.69
C GLY A 33 2.25 55.94 40.98
N VAL A 34 2.93 55.94 42.13
CA VAL A 34 3.78 54.83 42.57
C VAL A 34 2.94 53.60 42.93
N LEU A 35 1.80 53.78 43.62
CA LEU A 35 0.90 52.67 43.94
C LEU A 35 0.28 52.03 42.70
N LEU A 36 -0.26 52.84 41.78
CA LEU A 36 -0.87 52.36 40.55
C LEU A 36 0.18 51.79 39.59
N GLY A 37 1.34 52.43 39.46
CA GLY A 37 2.45 51.96 38.62
C GLY A 37 3.09 50.67 39.15
N GLY A 38 3.28 50.57 40.47
CA GLY A 38 3.78 49.36 41.14
C GLY A 38 2.80 48.21 41.04
N TYR A 39 1.49 48.46 41.22
CA TYR A 39 0.46 47.44 41.09
C TYR A 39 0.37 46.90 39.66
N LYS A 40 0.31 47.77 38.64
CA LYS A 40 0.23 47.35 37.23
C LYS A 40 1.50 46.66 36.73
N GLY A 41 2.67 47.10 37.19
CA GLY A 41 3.96 46.50 36.84
C GLY A 41 4.15 45.11 37.45
N ALA A 42 3.76 44.93 38.72
CA ALA A 42 3.82 43.63 39.39
C ALA A 42 2.87 42.61 38.74
N THR A 43 1.63 43.01 38.42
CA THR A 43 0.68 42.11 37.75
C THR A 43 1.12 41.73 36.34
N GLY A 44 1.77 42.64 35.60
CA GLY A 44 2.27 42.37 34.25
C GLY A 44 3.47 41.41 34.25
N LEU A 45 4.40 41.54 35.20
CA LEU A 45 5.53 40.63 35.36
C LEU A 45 5.11 39.22 35.79
N VAL A 46 4.12 39.12 36.68
CA VAL A 46 3.54 37.83 37.09
C VAL A 46 2.82 37.17 35.90
N SER A 47 2.03 37.92 35.12
CA SER A 47 1.36 37.35 33.94
C SER A 47 2.32 36.97 32.81
N LEU A 48 3.47 37.64 32.68
CA LEU A 48 4.50 37.25 31.70
C LEU A 48 5.21 35.98 32.14
N GLY A 49 5.59 35.86 33.41
CA GLY A 49 6.22 34.65 33.95
C GLY A 49 5.32 33.43 33.81
N ASP A 50 4.05 33.56 34.20
CA ASP A 50 3.02 32.51 34.14
C ASP A 50 2.71 32.12 32.67
N ALA A 51 2.70 33.08 31.74
CA ALA A 51 2.52 32.82 30.32
C ALA A 51 3.75 32.20 29.63
N THR A 52 4.97 32.50 30.08
CA THR A 52 6.19 31.84 29.58
C THR A 52 6.35 30.43 30.14
N GLU A 53 6.04 30.20 31.42
CA GLU A 53 6.12 28.88 32.04
C GLU A 53 5.10 27.91 31.42
N SER A 54 3.87 28.39 31.17
CA SER A 54 2.86 27.62 30.45
C SER A 54 3.16 27.44 28.96
N ALA A 55 3.85 28.39 28.31
CA ALA A 55 4.29 28.21 26.93
C ALA A 55 5.43 27.18 26.81
N ASP A 56 6.40 27.21 27.73
CA ASP A 56 7.51 26.24 27.78
C ASP A 56 7.01 24.82 28.14
N GLU A 57 6.02 24.69 29.04
CA GLU A 57 5.37 23.40 29.33
C GLU A 57 4.62 22.85 28.10
N ILE A 58 3.88 23.70 27.39
CA ILE A 58 3.18 23.30 26.15
C ILE A 58 4.18 22.88 25.07
N ASP A 59 5.28 23.59 24.89
CA ASP A 59 6.30 23.25 23.89
C ASP A 59 6.99 21.93 24.24
N SER A 60 7.29 21.70 25.53
CA SER A 60 7.81 20.42 26.03
C SER A 60 6.83 19.26 25.85
N ASP A 61 5.54 19.47 26.11
CA ASP A 61 4.50 18.44 25.92
C ASP A 61 4.34 18.09 24.43
N ILE A 62 4.39 19.10 23.55
CA ILE A 62 4.35 18.91 22.09
C ILE A 62 5.61 18.16 21.61
N GLU A 63 6.80 18.52 22.09
CA GLU A 63 8.04 17.81 21.76
C GLU A 63 8.00 16.35 22.24
N MET A 64 7.47 16.10 23.44
CA MET A 64 7.30 14.75 23.96
C MET A 64 6.30 13.94 23.13
N GLU A 65 5.16 14.52 22.76
CA GLU A 65 4.17 13.87 21.89
C GLU A 65 4.76 13.56 20.50
N GLN A 66 5.51 14.50 19.91
CA GLN A 66 6.21 14.27 18.65
C GLN A 66 7.27 13.16 18.75
N TYR A 67 8.03 13.12 19.85
CA TYR A 67 9.00 12.07 20.09
C TYR A 67 8.33 10.70 20.26
N GLU A 68 7.24 10.62 21.02
CA GLU A 68 6.47 9.39 21.20
C GLU A 68 5.84 8.90 19.89
N ALA A 69 5.28 9.82 19.09
CA ALA A 69 4.75 9.52 17.77
C ALA A 69 5.85 9.03 16.82
N ALA A 70 7.01 9.70 16.79
CA ALA A 70 8.15 9.28 15.99
C ALA A 70 8.65 7.90 16.41
N LYS A 71 8.75 7.64 17.72
CA LYS A 71 9.14 6.34 18.26
C LYS A 71 8.16 5.25 17.85
N ALA A 72 6.85 5.49 17.97
CA ALA A 72 5.83 4.52 17.56
C ALA A 72 5.92 4.20 16.06
N VAL A 73 6.16 5.21 15.23
CA VAL A 73 6.39 5.06 13.79
C VAL A 73 7.68 4.27 13.50
N TYR A 74 8.76 4.48 14.27
CA TYR A 74 9.97 3.68 14.13
C TYR A 74 9.76 2.23 14.58
N ASP A 75 9.05 1.99 15.69
CA ASP A 75 8.75 0.64 16.18
C ASP A 75 7.91 -0.13 15.15
N GLU A 76 6.93 0.51 14.51
CA GLU A 76 6.16 -0.10 13.40
C GLU A 76 7.04 -0.40 12.19
N GLN A 77 7.93 0.52 11.81
CA GLN A 77 8.87 0.30 10.72
C GLN A 77 9.83 -0.86 11.00
N ILE A 78 10.33 -0.98 12.23
CA ILE A 78 11.20 -2.09 12.64
C ILE A 78 10.43 -3.41 12.52
N ARG A 79 9.18 -3.50 13.01
CA ARG A 79 8.35 -4.70 12.85
C ARG A 79 8.12 -5.06 11.39
N ASN A 80 7.76 -4.08 10.56
CA ASN A 80 7.58 -4.29 9.13
C ASN A 80 8.86 -4.76 8.43
N LEU A 81 10.03 -4.27 8.86
CA LEU A 81 11.32 -4.73 8.35
C LEU A 81 11.65 -6.15 8.80
N ASP A 82 11.43 -6.48 10.07
CA ASP A 82 11.63 -7.83 10.61
C ASP A 82 10.74 -8.85 9.90
N ASP A 83 9.47 -8.52 9.66
CA ASP A 83 8.54 -9.37 8.91
C ASP A 83 9.03 -9.60 7.47
N LYS A 84 9.45 -8.55 6.77
CA LYS A 84 10.04 -8.67 5.42
C LYS A 84 11.31 -9.51 5.41
N ILE A 85 12.15 -9.36 6.43
CA ILE A 85 13.37 -10.15 6.58
C ILE A 85 13.00 -11.63 6.74
N ASN A 86 12.06 -11.95 7.62
CA ASN A 86 11.60 -13.32 7.84
C ASN A 86 10.96 -13.93 6.59
N GLU A 87 10.15 -13.16 5.85
CA GLU A 87 9.60 -13.59 4.57
C GLU A 87 10.70 -13.88 3.54
N ASN A 88 11.74 -13.05 3.46
CA ASN A 88 12.88 -13.26 2.57
C ASN A 88 13.70 -14.49 2.96
N TYR A 89 13.91 -14.74 4.26
CA TYR A 89 14.57 -15.96 4.73
C TYR A 89 13.76 -17.20 4.32
N SER A 90 12.44 -17.20 4.58
CA SER A 90 11.54 -18.29 4.20
C SER A 90 11.51 -18.51 2.67
N TYR A 91 11.47 -17.43 1.88
CA TYR A 91 11.55 -17.50 0.42
C TYR A 91 12.87 -18.13 -0.05
N ARG A 92 14.01 -17.67 0.48
CA ARG A 92 15.32 -18.21 0.09
C ARG A 92 15.47 -19.69 0.45
N GLU A 93 14.89 -20.12 1.57
CA GLU A 93 14.97 -21.51 2.00
C GLU A 93 14.01 -22.44 1.24
N LYS A 94 12.79 -21.97 0.93
CA LYS A 94 11.71 -22.84 0.44
C LYS A 94 11.35 -22.65 -1.03
N SER A 95 11.73 -21.55 -1.67
CA SER A 95 11.45 -21.35 -3.11
C SER A 95 12.27 -22.35 -3.90
N VAL A 96 11.57 -23.18 -4.68
CA VAL A 96 12.20 -24.12 -5.60
C VAL A 96 12.97 -23.34 -6.65
N LEU A 97 12.35 -22.33 -7.26
CA LEU A 97 12.96 -21.50 -8.31
C LEU A 97 14.26 -20.83 -7.83
N MET A 98 14.26 -20.24 -6.63
CA MET A 98 15.44 -19.58 -6.07
C MET A 98 16.62 -20.53 -5.83
N ASN A 99 16.32 -21.80 -5.55
CA ASN A 99 17.31 -22.84 -5.26
C ASN A 99 17.59 -23.77 -6.46
N LEU A 100 17.07 -23.46 -7.65
CA LEU A 100 17.41 -24.22 -8.85
C LEU A 100 18.89 -24.03 -9.20
N ASP A 101 19.54 -25.14 -9.54
CA ASP A 101 20.87 -25.10 -10.16
C ASP A 101 20.71 -24.67 -11.63
N PRO A 102 21.30 -23.54 -12.05
CA PRO A 102 21.24 -23.11 -13.45
C PRO A 102 21.78 -24.13 -14.45
N ASN A 103 22.65 -25.05 -14.00
CA ASN A 103 23.22 -26.10 -14.84
C ASN A 103 22.52 -27.46 -14.66
N ASN A 104 21.49 -27.55 -13.82
CA ASN A 104 20.79 -28.81 -13.58
C ASN A 104 19.34 -28.55 -13.14
N TYR A 105 18.48 -28.34 -14.12
CA TYR A 105 17.06 -28.14 -13.94
C TYR A 105 16.28 -28.81 -15.05
N PHE A 106 15.01 -29.08 -14.78
CA PHE A 106 14.09 -29.75 -15.68
C PHE A 106 13.04 -28.76 -16.16
N THR A 107 12.67 -28.89 -17.43
CA THR A 107 11.55 -28.16 -18.01
C THR A 107 10.57 -29.12 -18.63
N ALA A 108 9.28 -28.83 -18.51
CA ALA A 108 8.23 -29.52 -19.24
C ALA A 108 7.31 -28.47 -19.85
N ASN A 109 6.92 -28.65 -21.10
CA ASN A 109 6.03 -27.72 -21.77
C ASN A 109 4.86 -28.43 -22.42
N SER A 110 3.76 -27.70 -22.59
CA SER A 110 2.60 -28.15 -23.35
C SER A 110 2.00 -26.99 -24.12
N MET A 111 1.63 -27.28 -25.36
CA MET A 111 1.03 -26.31 -26.27
C MET A 111 -0.33 -26.83 -26.74
N CYS A 112 -1.37 -26.01 -26.53
CA CYS A 112 -2.69 -26.28 -27.07
C CYS A 112 -3.15 -25.18 -28.02
N VAL A 113 -3.87 -25.59 -29.06
CA VAL A 113 -4.58 -24.72 -30.00
C VAL A 113 -6.03 -24.64 -29.60
N ILE A 114 -6.54 -23.42 -29.61
CA ILE A 114 -7.95 -23.11 -29.47
C ILE A 114 -8.52 -22.78 -30.84
N SER A 115 -9.47 -23.60 -31.28
CA SER A 115 -10.19 -23.41 -32.54
C SER A 115 -11.66 -23.11 -32.23
N THR A 116 -12.16 -21.97 -32.69
CA THR A 116 -13.60 -21.68 -32.68
C THR A 116 -14.20 -22.08 -34.03
N ASP A 117 -15.53 -22.04 -34.15
CA ASP A 117 -16.22 -22.23 -35.44
C ASP A 117 -16.17 -21.00 -36.36
N TYR A 118 -15.36 -19.98 -36.01
CA TYR A 118 -15.22 -18.78 -36.81
C TYR A 118 -14.63 -19.10 -38.19
N GLN A 119 -15.34 -18.66 -39.23
CA GLN A 119 -14.93 -18.80 -40.62
C GLN A 119 -15.19 -17.49 -41.35
N ILE A 120 -14.21 -17.07 -42.16
CA ILE A 120 -14.36 -15.91 -43.04
C ILE A 120 -15.20 -16.36 -44.24
N MET A 121 -16.37 -15.75 -44.44
CA MET A 121 -17.23 -16.01 -45.60
C MET A 121 -16.89 -15.04 -46.74
N PRO A 122 -16.28 -15.48 -47.85
CA PRO A 122 -15.92 -14.59 -48.95
C PRO A 122 -17.15 -14.02 -49.65
N GLY A 123 -17.20 -12.70 -49.84
CA GLY A 123 -18.29 -12.00 -50.52
C GLY A 123 -19.32 -11.36 -49.59
N GLU A 124 -19.29 -11.68 -48.29
CA GLU A 124 -20.10 -11.00 -47.28
C GLU A 124 -19.34 -9.78 -46.73
N SER A 125 -20.01 -8.62 -46.68
CA SER A 125 -19.43 -7.40 -46.11
C SER A 125 -19.37 -7.42 -44.58
N TYR A 126 -20.20 -8.27 -43.94
CA TYR A 126 -20.26 -8.45 -42.49
C TYR A 126 -19.80 -9.86 -42.13
N GLN A 127 -18.86 -9.93 -41.20
CA GLN A 127 -18.34 -11.18 -40.63
C GLN A 127 -18.80 -11.27 -39.17
N ASN A 128 -18.95 -12.51 -38.67
CA ASN A 128 -19.14 -12.72 -37.24
C ASN A 128 -17.93 -12.20 -36.46
N TYR A 129 -18.13 -11.82 -35.20
CA TYR A 129 -17.01 -11.43 -34.35
C TYR A 129 -16.21 -12.67 -33.95
N ASP A 130 -14.90 -12.65 -34.21
CA ASP A 130 -14.00 -13.73 -33.79
C ASP A 130 -13.84 -13.70 -32.26
N LYS A 131 -14.31 -14.76 -31.61
CA LYS A 131 -14.26 -14.93 -30.14
C LYS A 131 -13.02 -15.68 -29.66
N THR A 132 -12.11 -16.06 -30.55
CA THR A 132 -10.98 -16.92 -30.18
C THR A 132 -10.07 -16.27 -29.13
N ASP A 133 -9.78 -14.98 -29.26
CA ASP A 133 -8.95 -14.25 -28.29
C ASP A 133 -9.63 -14.16 -26.90
N ASP A 134 -10.95 -13.96 -26.86
CA ASP A 134 -11.74 -13.93 -25.62
C ASP A 134 -11.65 -15.29 -24.88
N VAL A 135 -11.74 -16.39 -25.63
CA VAL A 135 -11.60 -17.76 -25.12
C VAL A 135 -10.19 -17.99 -24.58
N ILE A 136 -9.15 -17.65 -25.35
CA ILE A 136 -7.75 -17.80 -24.94
C ILE A 136 -7.47 -17.02 -23.66
N GLN A 137 -7.89 -15.75 -23.60
CA GLN A 137 -7.67 -14.90 -22.43
C GLN A 137 -8.35 -15.47 -21.18
N THR A 138 -9.52 -16.10 -21.34
CA THR A 138 -10.23 -16.78 -20.25
C THR A 138 -9.40 -17.93 -19.67
N TYR A 139 -8.83 -18.78 -20.53
CA TYR A 139 -7.95 -19.86 -20.07
C TYR A 139 -6.67 -19.35 -19.41
N VAL A 140 -6.02 -18.34 -19.98
CA VAL A 140 -4.81 -17.75 -19.40
C VAL A 140 -5.08 -17.15 -18.02
N ASN A 141 -6.24 -16.49 -17.84
CA ASN A 141 -6.66 -15.96 -16.56
C ASN A 141 -6.95 -17.08 -15.55
N TYR A 142 -7.63 -18.14 -15.99
CA TYR A 142 -7.91 -19.31 -15.16
C TYR A 142 -6.63 -20.01 -14.71
N LEU A 143 -5.67 -20.28 -15.61
CA LEU A 143 -4.40 -20.92 -15.27
C LEU A 143 -3.54 -20.11 -14.28
N LYS A 144 -3.70 -18.79 -14.25
CA LYS A 144 -3.03 -17.87 -13.30
C LYS A 144 -3.83 -17.66 -12.01
N SER A 145 -5.06 -18.17 -11.94
CA SER A 145 -5.97 -17.97 -10.81
C SER A 145 -5.57 -18.83 -9.61
N GLY A 146 -5.96 -18.38 -8.42
CA GLY A 146 -5.82 -19.19 -7.20
C GLY A 146 -6.63 -20.49 -7.28
N GLU A 147 -7.75 -20.52 -7.99
CA GLU A 147 -8.58 -21.72 -8.16
C GLU A 147 -7.81 -22.84 -8.87
N CYS A 148 -7.20 -22.53 -10.03
CA CYS A 148 -6.39 -23.49 -10.77
C CYS A 148 -5.16 -23.92 -9.97
N LEU A 149 -4.45 -22.97 -9.33
CA LEU A 149 -3.27 -23.30 -8.53
C LEU A 149 -3.59 -24.21 -7.34
N ASN A 150 -4.74 -24.03 -6.69
CA ASN A 150 -5.21 -24.94 -5.64
C ASN A 150 -5.53 -26.34 -6.19
N TYR A 151 -6.18 -26.42 -7.35
CA TYR A 151 -6.41 -27.70 -8.01
C TYR A 151 -5.10 -28.42 -8.30
N VAL A 152 -4.13 -27.73 -8.90
CA VAL A 152 -2.80 -28.30 -9.20
C VAL A 152 -2.11 -28.76 -7.93
N GLN A 153 -2.05 -27.92 -6.89
CA GLN A 153 -1.47 -28.26 -5.59
C GLN A 153 -2.08 -29.54 -5.00
N SER A 154 -3.40 -29.74 -5.12
CA SER A 154 -4.09 -30.94 -4.62
C SER A 154 -3.71 -32.25 -5.33
N LYS A 155 -3.05 -32.16 -6.49
CA LYS A 155 -2.60 -33.30 -7.29
C LYS A 155 -1.11 -33.62 -7.11
N LEU A 156 -0.35 -32.74 -6.48
CA LEU A 156 1.09 -32.93 -6.29
C LEU A 156 1.33 -33.92 -5.16
N THR A 157 2.37 -34.74 -5.33
CA THR A 157 2.84 -35.64 -4.28
C THR A 157 3.56 -34.86 -3.16
N ASP A 158 4.30 -33.81 -3.54
CA ASP A 158 5.11 -33.02 -2.61
C ASP A 158 4.31 -31.80 -2.14
N GLU A 159 4.37 -31.49 -0.84
CA GLU A 159 3.76 -30.27 -0.30
C GLU A 159 4.50 -29.03 -0.81
N LEU A 160 3.86 -28.26 -1.69
CA LEU A 160 4.38 -27.02 -2.23
C LEU A 160 3.39 -25.89 -2.00
N SER A 161 3.82 -24.77 -1.43
CA SER A 161 2.93 -23.62 -1.21
C SER A 161 2.48 -23.01 -2.55
N LEU A 162 1.27 -22.43 -2.60
CA LEU A 162 0.74 -21.77 -3.81
C LEU A 162 1.68 -20.67 -4.35
N ARG A 163 2.37 -19.96 -3.45
CA ARG A 163 3.36 -18.93 -3.82
C ARG A 163 4.49 -19.53 -4.65
N TYR A 164 5.10 -20.61 -4.15
CA TYR A 164 6.21 -21.27 -4.83
C TYR A 164 5.77 -22.03 -6.08
N LEU A 165 4.58 -22.64 -6.06
CA LEU A 165 4.00 -23.29 -7.24
C LEU A 165 3.82 -22.28 -8.39
N LYS A 166 3.30 -21.08 -8.09
CA LYS A 166 3.10 -20.03 -9.08
C LYS A 166 4.39 -19.60 -9.77
N GLU A 167 5.51 -19.59 -9.04
CA GLU A 167 6.83 -19.21 -9.57
C GLU A 167 7.36 -20.20 -10.62
N LEU A 168 6.92 -21.46 -10.56
CA LEU A 168 7.37 -22.52 -11.45
C LEU A 168 6.60 -22.58 -12.77
N ILE A 169 5.48 -21.86 -12.88
CA ILE A 169 4.56 -21.96 -14.02
C ILE A 169 4.61 -20.67 -14.83
N ASN A 170 4.94 -20.83 -16.11
CA ASN A 170 4.88 -19.77 -17.10
C ASN A 170 3.75 -20.07 -18.10
N VAL A 171 2.83 -19.11 -18.27
CA VAL A 171 1.71 -19.23 -19.22
C VAL A 171 1.75 -18.04 -20.16
N SER A 172 1.95 -18.34 -21.45
CA SER A 172 1.96 -17.37 -22.54
C SER A 172 0.94 -17.73 -23.61
N GLN A 173 0.55 -16.75 -24.41
CA GLN A 173 -0.41 -16.92 -25.50
C GLN A 173 0.18 -16.43 -26.82
N GLY A 174 -0.15 -17.14 -27.89
CA GLY A 174 0.11 -16.75 -29.28
C GLY A 174 -1.20 -16.68 -30.07
N ALA A 175 -1.09 -16.56 -31.39
CA ALA A 175 -2.28 -16.61 -32.26
C ALA A 175 -2.92 -18.01 -32.17
N HIS A 176 -4.15 -18.09 -31.64
CA HIS A 176 -4.88 -19.34 -31.45
C HIS A 176 -4.22 -20.37 -30.51
N VAL A 177 -3.17 -19.99 -29.77
CA VAL A 177 -2.31 -20.95 -29.05
C VAL A 177 -2.09 -20.52 -27.60
N ILE A 178 -2.09 -21.48 -26.68
CA ILE A 178 -1.65 -21.31 -25.29
C ILE A 178 -0.44 -22.21 -25.07
N ASN A 179 0.62 -21.61 -24.53
CA ASN A 179 1.83 -22.30 -24.12
C ASN A 179 1.91 -22.31 -22.60
N ILE A 180 2.07 -23.50 -22.05
CA ILE A 180 2.30 -23.75 -20.64
C ILE A 180 3.70 -24.31 -20.51
N GLU A 181 4.52 -23.68 -19.70
CA GLU A 181 5.88 -24.11 -19.39
C GLU A 181 6.03 -24.22 -17.89
N VAL A 182 6.65 -25.31 -17.45
CA VAL A 182 6.92 -25.59 -16.04
C VAL A 182 8.40 -25.84 -15.87
N VAL A 183 8.99 -25.16 -14.90
CA VAL A 183 10.40 -25.36 -14.50
C VAL A 183 10.46 -26.00 -13.12
N GLY A 184 11.47 -26.83 -12.87
CA GLY A 184 11.61 -27.47 -11.56
C GLY A 184 12.91 -28.24 -11.37
N ASN A 185 13.09 -28.75 -10.16
CA ASN A 185 14.32 -29.45 -9.75
C ASN A 185 14.30 -30.95 -10.04
N SER A 186 13.18 -31.48 -10.54
CA SER A 186 13.05 -32.90 -10.86
C SER A 186 12.06 -33.12 -11.99
N THR A 187 12.32 -34.15 -12.80
CA THR A 187 11.43 -34.65 -13.85
C THR A 187 10.01 -34.91 -13.35
N ARG A 188 9.89 -35.52 -12.16
CA ARG A 188 8.60 -35.87 -11.55
C ARG A 188 7.77 -34.63 -11.26
N MET A 189 8.35 -33.64 -10.59
CA MET A 189 7.66 -32.41 -10.21
C MET A 189 7.10 -31.68 -11.44
N VAL A 190 7.94 -31.44 -12.45
CA VAL A 190 7.50 -30.70 -13.65
C VAL A 190 6.44 -31.48 -14.44
N THR A 191 6.52 -32.81 -14.45
CA THR A 191 5.54 -33.67 -15.11
C THR A 191 4.20 -33.68 -14.35
N GLU A 192 4.22 -33.79 -13.03
CA GLU A 192 3.01 -33.76 -12.18
C GLU A 192 2.28 -32.42 -12.32
N ILE A 193 3.01 -31.30 -12.24
CA ILE A 193 2.45 -29.95 -12.39
C ILE A 193 1.85 -29.77 -13.79
N LEU A 194 2.59 -30.12 -14.85
CA LEU A 194 2.12 -29.94 -16.23
C LEU A 194 0.89 -30.81 -16.52
N ALA A 195 0.88 -32.07 -16.07
CA ALA A 195 -0.27 -32.95 -16.21
C ALA A 195 -1.51 -32.38 -15.49
N ALA A 196 -1.34 -31.90 -14.26
CA ALA A 196 -2.43 -31.29 -13.51
C ALA A 196 -2.95 -30.00 -14.17
N LEU A 197 -2.08 -29.19 -14.77
CA LEU A 197 -2.49 -28.00 -15.54
C LEU A 197 -3.29 -28.39 -16.78
N ASN A 198 -2.84 -29.39 -17.52
CA ASN A 198 -3.54 -29.89 -18.70
C ASN A 198 -4.93 -30.45 -18.34
N ASP A 199 -5.02 -31.21 -17.24
CA ASP A 199 -6.30 -31.67 -16.69
C ASP A 199 -7.20 -30.49 -16.30
N ALA A 200 -6.64 -29.46 -15.66
CA ALA A 200 -7.39 -28.27 -15.27
C ALA A 200 -8.00 -27.54 -16.48
N VAL A 201 -7.25 -27.43 -17.60
CA VAL A 201 -7.76 -26.87 -18.86
C VAL A 201 -8.98 -27.65 -19.36
N MET A 202 -8.89 -28.98 -19.38
CA MET A 202 -9.96 -29.84 -19.86
C MET A 202 -11.19 -29.80 -18.95
N LEU A 203 -11.01 -29.72 -17.63
CA LEU A 203 -12.10 -29.59 -16.66
C LEU A 203 -12.82 -28.24 -16.78
N HIS A 204 -12.07 -27.16 -17.04
CA HIS A 204 -12.64 -25.82 -17.17
C HIS A 204 -13.37 -25.61 -18.51
N LYS A 205 -13.13 -26.48 -19.49
CA LYS A 205 -13.71 -26.37 -20.83
C LYS A 205 -15.22 -26.19 -20.87
N ALA A 206 -15.97 -27.01 -20.14
CA ALA A 206 -17.42 -26.92 -20.14
C ALA A 206 -17.93 -25.54 -19.70
N GLN A 207 -17.24 -24.90 -18.75
CA GLN A 207 -17.60 -23.56 -18.27
C GLN A 207 -17.28 -22.48 -19.29
N VAL A 208 -16.18 -22.62 -20.03
CA VAL A 208 -15.79 -21.68 -21.09
C VAL A 208 -16.72 -21.80 -22.30
N ASP A 209 -17.10 -23.02 -22.66
CA ASP A 209 -18.09 -23.28 -23.72
C ASP A 209 -19.45 -22.62 -23.42
N GLU A 210 -19.90 -22.71 -22.17
CA GLU A 210 -21.20 -22.15 -21.74
C GLU A 210 -21.16 -20.62 -21.60
N LYS A 211 -20.08 -20.08 -21.01
CA LYS A 211 -20.04 -18.66 -20.59
C LYS A 211 -19.35 -17.72 -21.57
N VAL A 212 -18.49 -18.24 -22.44
CA VAL A 212 -17.68 -17.43 -23.36
C VAL A 212 -18.05 -17.78 -24.79
N TYR A 213 -17.64 -18.95 -25.27
CA TYR A 213 -17.91 -19.43 -26.62
C TYR A 213 -17.51 -20.90 -26.78
N ALA A 214 -18.29 -21.65 -27.56
CA ALA A 214 -17.97 -23.03 -27.90
C ALA A 214 -16.69 -23.11 -28.75
N HIS A 215 -15.77 -23.98 -28.35
CA HIS A 215 -14.47 -24.10 -29.02
C HIS A 215 -13.96 -25.55 -28.96
N GLU A 216 -12.88 -25.84 -29.66
CA GLU A 216 -12.15 -27.10 -29.60
C GLU A 216 -10.73 -26.86 -29.08
N ILE A 217 -10.20 -27.84 -28.34
CA ILE A 217 -8.83 -27.80 -27.80
C ILE A 217 -8.03 -28.94 -28.44
N SER A 218 -6.93 -28.60 -29.11
CA SER A 218 -6.02 -29.59 -29.70
C SER A 218 -4.61 -29.43 -29.16
N TRP A 219 -4.06 -30.49 -28.58
CA TRP A 219 -2.68 -30.50 -28.09
C TRP A 219 -1.71 -30.76 -29.25
N ILE A 220 -0.84 -29.79 -29.57
CA ILE A 220 0.14 -29.94 -30.67
C ILE A 220 1.38 -30.70 -30.19
N GLY A 221 1.80 -30.45 -28.95
CA GLY A 221 3.03 -31.04 -28.42
C GLY A 221 3.12 -30.92 -26.91
N SER A 222 3.69 -31.96 -26.31
CA SER A 222 4.19 -31.95 -24.94
C SER A 222 5.65 -32.38 -25.00
N ALA A 223 6.62 -31.50 -24.71
CA ALA A 223 7.96 -31.99 -24.45
C ALA A 223 7.93 -32.71 -23.11
N LYS A 224 8.56 -33.89 -23.07
CA LYS A 224 8.77 -34.58 -21.81
C LYS A 224 9.73 -33.74 -20.98
N ALA A 225 9.73 -34.02 -19.69
CA ALA A 225 10.60 -33.36 -18.76
C ALA A 225 12.07 -33.63 -19.12
N ASP A 226 12.71 -32.66 -19.76
CA ASP A 226 14.07 -32.77 -20.27
C ASP A 226 15.01 -31.93 -19.40
N ASN A 227 16.24 -32.42 -19.21
CA ASN A 227 17.27 -31.67 -18.50
C ASN A 227 17.89 -30.67 -19.47
N VAL A 228 17.82 -29.38 -19.15
CA VAL A 228 18.24 -28.33 -20.09
C VAL A 228 19.76 -28.30 -20.30
N SER A 229 20.57 -28.79 -19.34
CA SER A 229 22.02 -28.83 -19.51
C SER A 229 22.53 -29.95 -20.42
N GLU A 230 21.74 -31.02 -20.61
CA GLU A 230 22.06 -32.05 -21.61
C GLU A 230 21.77 -31.55 -23.03
N ALA A 231 20.75 -30.70 -23.20
CA ALA A 231 20.35 -30.17 -24.50
C ALA A 231 21.35 -29.14 -25.08
N GLU A 232 21.95 -28.27 -24.25
CA GLU A 232 22.95 -27.28 -24.71
C GLU A 232 24.34 -27.89 -25.00
N SER A 233 24.60 -29.12 -24.55
CA SER A 233 25.87 -29.82 -24.79
C SER A 233 25.92 -30.59 -26.12
N ALA A 234 24.81 -30.60 -26.86
CA ALA A 234 24.64 -31.35 -28.11
C ALA A 234 24.66 -30.48 -29.39
N ASP A 235 24.81 -29.15 -29.27
CA ASP A 235 25.04 -28.18 -30.36
C ASP A 235 26.51 -27.72 -30.40
#